data_AF-A0A916T9H6-F1
#
_entry.id   AF-A0A916T9H6-F1
#
_cell.length_a   1.000
_cell.length_b   1.000
_cell.length_c   1.000
_cell.angle_alpha   90.00
_cell.angle_beta   90.00
_cell.angle_gamma   90.00
#
_symmetry.space_group_name_H-M   'P 1'
#
loop_
_entity.id
_entity.type
_entity.pdbx_description
1 polymer ?
#
loop_
_entity_poly.entity_id
_entity_poly.type
_entity_poly.pdbx_seq_one_letter_code
_entity_poly.pdbx_strand_id
1 'polypeptide(L)'
;MRNESSSQSSLLTIGAFARLVGLSSSALRFYDDCGLLQPHEVDAVSGYRYYSAAQERRATTISRLRGIGLPLQDIRTVLDGPPEQAKAALRTYAEQATGIARRARQTAEDVIASLPEAAGTAEPTTAILRGPELAGSLRQVSPAAAAQPDIPALNGVLLQMGADELTVVATDRYWMAVRGLPVEEVTGADRRVVVSSEAVASATAFAGAHDRVLLRISAGGATLEADQEDLTLDTVDAQFPSYQSVLASLPPMAGRVTVDRARLSDELLRLRDAEAVVLTTGSDHLDVRIDGDRHGTRLGAICTGGPLVTAFRPSLLLGALDVSVGPEVLLELPAQQSRPVVVRSADQGTFTTIVMPVRRDRTGS
;
A
#
# COMPACT_ATOMS: atom_id res chain seq x y z
N MET A 1 19.36 55.57 -33.22
CA MET A 1 18.68 54.48 -33.94
C MET A 1 19.61 53.29 -33.99
N ARG A 2 19.11 52.14 -33.52
CA ARG A 2 19.81 50.86 -33.39
C ARG A 2 20.11 50.26 -34.77
N ASN A 3 21.19 49.47 -34.86
CA ASN A 3 21.12 48.19 -35.54
C ASN A 3 22.17 47.25 -34.95
N GLU A 4 21.71 46.33 -34.10
CA GLU A 4 22.48 45.21 -33.56
C GLU A 4 22.63 44.15 -34.65
N SER A 5 23.87 43.82 -34.97
CA SER A 5 24.24 42.83 -35.97
C SER A 5 24.05 41.39 -35.44
N SER A 6 23.18 40.64 -36.12
CA SER A 6 23.37 39.23 -36.52
C SER A 6 23.83 38.20 -35.48
N SER A 7 22.88 37.55 -34.78
CA SER A 7 23.07 36.15 -34.34
C SER A 7 22.80 35.24 -35.53
N GLN A 8 23.84 34.66 -36.13
CA GLN A 8 23.69 33.70 -37.23
C GLN A 8 22.86 32.50 -36.77
N SER A 9 21.69 32.29 -37.40
CA SER A 9 20.91 31.06 -37.29
C SER A 9 21.66 29.92 -37.98
N SER A 10 22.58 29.25 -37.27
CA SER A 10 23.27 28.07 -37.80
C SER A 10 22.27 26.93 -37.95
N LEU A 11 21.78 26.74 -39.17
CA LEU A 11 20.98 25.59 -39.53
C LEU A 11 21.81 24.30 -39.37
N LEU A 12 21.25 23.35 -38.64
CA LEU A 12 21.87 22.07 -38.37
C LEU A 12 21.33 21.02 -39.35
N THR A 13 22.22 20.21 -39.90
CA THR A 13 21.83 19.02 -40.66
C THR A 13 21.00 18.10 -39.77
N ILE A 14 20.10 17.32 -40.36
CA ILE A 14 19.30 16.33 -39.62
C ILE A 14 20.15 15.42 -38.71
N GLY A 15 21.36 15.05 -39.14
CA GLY A 15 22.29 14.25 -38.35
C GLY A 15 22.89 15.00 -37.15
N ALA A 16 23.27 16.27 -37.33
CA ALA A 16 23.79 17.10 -36.25
C ALA A 16 22.70 17.42 -35.22
N PHE A 17 21.51 17.78 -35.69
CA PHE A 17 20.35 18.06 -34.83
C PHE A 17 19.89 16.82 -34.07
N ALA A 18 19.82 15.66 -34.72
CA ALA A 18 19.52 14.36 -34.09
C ALA A 18 20.42 14.07 -32.88
N ARG A 19 21.74 14.24 -33.04
CA ARG A 19 22.71 14.05 -31.96
C ARG A 19 22.51 15.05 -30.81
N LEU A 20 22.21 16.30 -31.12
CA LEU A 20 21.99 17.35 -30.13
C LEU A 20 20.80 17.04 -29.20
N VAL A 21 19.69 16.54 -29.77
CA VAL A 21 18.43 16.34 -29.03
C VAL A 21 18.20 14.89 -28.56
N GLY A 22 19.18 14.00 -28.79
CA GLY A 22 19.10 12.59 -28.40
C GLY A 22 18.08 11.76 -29.21
N LEU A 23 17.80 12.16 -30.46
CA LEU A 23 16.89 11.46 -31.37
C LEU A 23 17.67 10.83 -32.53
N SER A 24 17.06 9.88 -33.24
CA SER A 24 17.61 9.38 -34.49
C SER A 24 17.17 10.26 -35.67
N SER A 25 17.97 10.30 -36.73
CA SER A 25 17.58 11.00 -37.97
C SER A 25 16.34 10.38 -38.64
N SER A 26 16.05 9.09 -38.37
CA SER A 26 14.80 8.45 -38.79
C SER A 26 13.60 8.98 -37.99
N ALA A 27 13.75 9.13 -36.66
CA ALA A 27 12.70 9.69 -35.81
C ALA A 27 12.35 11.14 -36.20
N LEU A 28 13.35 11.96 -36.55
CA LEU A 28 13.11 13.32 -37.03
C LEU A 28 12.33 13.37 -38.35
N ARG A 29 12.61 12.46 -39.30
CA ARG A 29 11.82 12.34 -40.54
C ARG A 29 10.39 11.90 -40.24
N PHE A 30 10.23 10.93 -39.36
CA PHE A 30 8.92 10.48 -38.93
C PHE A 30 8.11 11.59 -38.24
N TYR A 31 8.74 12.43 -37.41
CA TYR A 31 8.08 13.58 -36.78
C TYR A 31 7.76 14.71 -37.76
N ASP A 32 8.54 14.87 -38.81
CA ASP A 32 8.21 15.73 -39.95
C ASP A 32 6.97 15.20 -40.69
N ASP A 33 6.97 13.92 -41.07
CA ASP A 33 5.87 13.29 -41.82
C ASP A 33 4.52 13.36 -41.07
N CYS A 34 4.55 13.24 -39.74
CA CYS A 34 3.36 13.41 -38.90
C CYS A 34 3.14 14.85 -38.40
N GLY A 35 3.90 15.83 -38.89
CA GLY A 35 3.75 17.26 -38.58
C GLY A 35 4.03 17.65 -37.12
N LEU A 36 4.66 16.77 -36.34
CA LEU A 36 4.98 17.01 -34.94
C LEU A 36 6.24 17.88 -34.80
N LEU A 37 7.19 17.75 -35.73
CA LEU A 37 8.40 18.56 -35.82
C LEU A 37 8.89 18.65 -37.27
N GLN A 38 8.42 19.66 -37.98
CA GLN A 38 8.83 19.92 -39.37
C GLN A 38 10.23 20.54 -39.41
N PRO A 39 11.07 20.23 -40.41
CA PRO A 39 12.34 20.90 -40.61
C PRO A 39 12.12 22.39 -40.85
N HIS A 40 13.07 23.21 -40.41
CA HIS A 40 13.05 24.64 -40.69
C HIS A 40 13.22 24.91 -42.19
N GLU A 41 14.00 24.07 -42.87
CA GLU A 41 14.25 24.18 -44.30
C GLU A 41 14.50 22.80 -44.92
N VAL A 42 14.00 22.62 -46.15
CA VAL A 42 14.30 21.44 -46.98
C VAL A 42 14.94 21.94 -48.26
N ASP A 43 16.16 21.48 -48.54
CA ASP A 43 16.85 21.79 -49.79
C ASP A 43 16.04 21.28 -50.99
N ALA A 44 15.69 22.17 -51.91
CA ALA A 44 14.80 21.87 -53.03
C ALA A 44 15.43 20.95 -54.09
N VAL A 45 16.76 20.82 -54.12
CA VAL A 45 17.51 20.04 -55.11
C VAL A 45 17.88 18.67 -54.54
N SER A 46 18.43 18.62 -53.32
CA SER A 46 18.90 17.39 -52.70
C SER A 46 17.92 16.76 -51.72
N GLY A 47 16.83 17.45 -51.36
CA GLY A 47 15.84 17.00 -50.37
C GLY A 47 16.39 16.95 -48.93
N TYR A 48 17.51 17.63 -48.67
CA TYR A 48 18.19 17.56 -47.38
C TYR A 48 17.49 18.44 -46.35
N ARG A 49 17.30 17.90 -45.14
CA ARG A 49 16.54 18.57 -44.06
C ARG A 49 17.47 19.30 -43.11
N TYR A 50 17.10 20.54 -42.80
CA TYR A 50 17.80 21.41 -41.88
C TYR A 50 16.87 21.88 -40.76
N TYR A 51 17.42 21.91 -39.54
CA TYR A 51 16.70 22.29 -38.32
C TYR A 51 17.40 23.45 -37.65
N SER A 52 16.64 24.35 -37.03
CA SER A 52 17.21 25.49 -36.30
C SER A 52 17.37 25.18 -34.81
N ALA A 53 18.29 25.88 -34.14
CA ALA A 53 18.46 25.76 -32.69
C ALA A 53 17.18 26.09 -31.89
N ALA A 54 16.30 26.94 -32.44
CA ALA A 54 15.02 27.27 -31.80
C ALA A 54 14.08 26.05 -31.66
N GLN A 55 14.28 25.01 -32.48
CA GLN A 55 13.47 23.79 -32.46
C GLN A 55 13.91 22.78 -31.39
N GLU A 56 15.06 23.01 -30.75
CA GLU A 56 15.66 22.08 -29.77
C GLU A 56 14.72 21.77 -28.60
N ARG A 57 14.09 22.81 -28.01
CA ARG A 57 13.18 22.63 -26.86
C ARG A 57 11.99 21.73 -27.23
N ARG A 58 11.42 21.91 -28.42
CA ARG A 58 10.30 21.11 -28.92
C ARG A 58 10.74 19.65 -29.12
N ALA A 59 11.88 19.44 -29.78
CA ALA A 59 12.44 18.12 -30.02
C ALA A 59 12.77 17.35 -28.73
N THR A 60 13.40 18.02 -27.76
CA THR A 60 13.72 17.42 -26.45
C THR A 60 12.45 17.09 -25.65
N THR A 61 11.40 17.91 -25.77
CA THR A 61 10.10 17.63 -25.16
C THR A 61 9.44 16.39 -25.79
N ILE A 62 9.44 16.28 -27.12
CA ILE A 62 8.97 15.09 -27.84
C ILE A 62 9.74 13.85 -27.36
N SER A 63 11.07 13.94 -27.28
CA SER A 63 11.92 12.82 -26.85
C SER A 63 11.57 12.34 -25.44
N ARG A 64 11.41 13.26 -24.47
CA ARG A 64 11.04 12.90 -23.09
C ARG A 64 9.67 12.24 -23.00
N LEU A 65 8.67 12.80 -23.69
CA LEU A 65 7.31 12.27 -23.68
C LEU A 65 7.21 10.90 -24.38
N ARG A 66 7.99 10.68 -25.44
CA ARG A 66 8.12 9.35 -26.06
C ARG A 66 8.88 8.37 -25.19
N GLY A 67 9.88 8.82 -24.45
CA GLY A 67 10.63 7.99 -23.50
C GLY A 67 9.77 7.39 -22.39
N ILE A 68 8.71 8.10 -21.98
CA ILE A 68 7.72 7.57 -21.03
C ILE A 68 6.59 6.77 -21.70
N GLY A 69 6.50 6.76 -23.04
CA GLY A 69 5.51 5.99 -23.80
C GLY A 69 4.24 6.76 -24.20
N LEU A 70 4.19 8.10 -24.09
CA LEU A 70 3.00 8.89 -24.42
C LEU A 70 2.65 8.78 -25.93
N PRO A 71 1.38 8.55 -26.30
CA PRO A 71 0.95 8.52 -27.70
C PRO A 71 1.18 9.84 -28.43
N LEU A 72 1.45 9.79 -29.74
CA LEU A 72 1.76 10.98 -30.54
C LEU A 72 0.63 12.01 -30.59
N GLN A 73 -0.62 11.55 -30.53
CA GLN A 73 -1.79 12.43 -30.47
C GLN A 73 -1.78 13.29 -29.19
N ASP A 74 -1.50 12.67 -28.05
CA ASP A 74 -1.41 13.38 -26.77
C ASP A 74 -0.16 14.28 -26.71
N ILE A 75 0.95 13.85 -27.32
CA ILE A 75 2.13 14.71 -27.47
C ILE A 75 1.78 15.96 -28.29
N ARG A 76 0.99 15.84 -29.36
CA ARG A 76 0.53 17.01 -30.12
C ARG A 76 -0.33 17.94 -29.25
N THR A 77 -1.25 17.39 -28.46
CA THR A 77 -2.03 18.17 -27.48
C THR A 77 -1.13 18.88 -26.46
N VAL A 78 -0.06 18.23 -26.01
CA VAL A 78 0.90 18.82 -25.06
C VAL A 78 1.73 19.94 -25.68
N LEU A 79 2.10 19.81 -26.96
CA LEU A 79 2.95 20.79 -27.64
C LEU A 79 2.17 21.99 -28.20
N ASP A 80 0.99 21.74 -28.75
CA ASP A 80 0.24 22.71 -29.56
C ASP A 80 -1.11 23.11 -28.95
N GLY A 81 -1.55 22.41 -27.91
CA GLY A 81 -2.83 22.67 -27.22
C GLY A 81 -2.74 23.71 -26.10
N PRO A 82 -3.89 24.18 -25.58
CA PRO A 82 -3.95 25.05 -24.42
C PRO A 82 -3.23 24.46 -23.20
N PRO A 83 -2.58 25.26 -22.33
CA PRO A 83 -1.82 24.76 -21.18
C PRO A 83 -2.62 23.84 -20.25
N GLU A 84 -3.91 24.10 -20.08
CA GLU A 84 -4.77 23.26 -19.24
C GLU A 84 -5.08 21.90 -19.88
N GLN A 85 -5.21 21.83 -21.22
CA GLN A 85 -5.36 20.56 -21.93
C GLN A 85 -4.06 19.75 -21.91
N ALA A 86 -2.91 20.41 -22.07
CA ALA A 86 -1.60 19.78 -21.96
C ALA A 86 -1.39 19.16 -20.56
N LYS A 87 -1.68 19.92 -19.49
CA LYS A 87 -1.60 19.42 -18.11
C LYS A 87 -2.57 18.26 -17.85
N ALA A 88 -3.80 18.37 -18.35
CA ALA A 88 -4.80 17.32 -18.20
C ALA A 88 -4.33 16.01 -18.87
N ALA A 89 -3.86 16.10 -20.13
CA ALA A 89 -3.34 14.94 -20.86
C ALA A 89 -2.19 14.24 -20.12
N LEU A 90 -1.25 15.01 -19.55
CA LEU A 90 -0.14 14.44 -18.77
C LEU A 90 -0.59 13.79 -17.46
N ARG A 91 -1.55 14.40 -16.74
CA ARG A 91 -2.11 13.82 -15.51
C ARG A 91 -2.85 12.51 -15.79
N THR A 92 -3.73 12.52 -16.80
CA THR A 92 -4.46 11.33 -17.22
C THR A 92 -3.50 10.21 -17.61
N TYR A 93 -2.43 10.51 -18.35
CA TYR A 93 -1.42 9.52 -18.70
C TYR A 93 -0.69 8.95 -17.46
N ALA A 94 -0.28 9.81 -16.52
CA ALA A 94 0.39 9.37 -15.29
C ALA A 94 -0.51 8.47 -14.43
N GLU A 95 -1.80 8.79 -14.32
CA GLU A 95 -2.79 7.98 -13.62
C GLU A 95 -2.98 6.62 -14.30
N GLN A 96 -3.09 6.60 -15.63
CA GLN A 96 -3.18 5.36 -16.41
C GLN A 96 -1.93 4.49 -16.25
N ALA A 97 -0.74 5.07 -16.38
CA ALA A 97 0.53 4.36 -16.22
C ALA A 97 0.65 3.74 -14.81
N THR A 98 0.29 4.50 -13.77
CA THR A 98 0.24 4.00 -12.39
C THR A 98 -0.76 2.84 -12.24
N GLY A 99 -1.95 2.96 -12.85
CA GLY A 99 -2.97 1.91 -12.84
C GLY A 99 -2.56 0.64 -13.59
N ILE A 100 -1.80 0.77 -14.69
CA ILE A 100 -1.23 -0.38 -15.42
C ILE A 100 -0.16 -1.06 -14.58
N ALA A 101 0.79 -0.28 -14.02
CA ALA A 101 1.86 -0.82 -13.18
C ALA A 101 1.30 -1.57 -11.95
N ARG A 102 0.28 -1.00 -11.29
CA ARG A 102 -0.40 -1.66 -10.16
C ARG A 102 -1.02 -3.00 -10.58
N ARG A 103 -1.76 -3.02 -11.70
CA ARG A 103 -2.39 -4.25 -12.20
C ARG A 103 -1.35 -5.30 -12.58
N ALA A 104 -0.30 -4.91 -13.29
CA ALA A 104 0.79 -5.80 -13.67
C ALA A 104 1.47 -6.41 -12.45
N ARG A 105 1.74 -5.61 -11.42
CA ARG A 105 2.29 -6.09 -10.15
C ARG A 105 1.34 -7.07 -9.45
N GLN A 106 0.06 -6.72 -9.33
CA GLN A 106 -0.93 -7.59 -8.71
C GLN A 106 -1.03 -8.93 -9.45
N THR A 107 -1.15 -8.91 -10.78
CA THR A 107 -1.19 -10.14 -11.59
C THR A 107 0.09 -10.95 -11.45
N ALA A 108 1.27 -10.31 -11.37
CA ALA A 108 2.51 -11.02 -11.13
C ALA A 108 2.53 -11.69 -9.75
N GLU A 109 2.08 -11.00 -8.69
CA GLU A 109 1.94 -11.57 -7.34
C GLU A 109 0.93 -12.73 -7.32
N ASP A 110 -0.21 -12.60 -8.00
CA ASP A 110 -1.24 -13.64 -8.11
C ASP A 110 -0.73 -14.86 -8.91
N VAL A 111 0.02 -14.64 -9.99
CA VAL A 111 0.64 -15.72 -10.77
C VAL A 111 1.73 -16.40 -9.96
N ILE A 112 2.63 -15.65 -9.32
CA ILE A 112 3.68 -16.22 -8.44
C ILE A 112 3.05 -17.11 -7.37
N ALA A 113 1.94 -16.68 -6.79
CA ALA A 113 1.26 -17.44 -5.76
C ALA A 113 0.42 -18.63 -6.26
N SER A 114 0.08 -18.67 -7.56
CA SER A 114 -0.64 -19.79 -8.19
C SER A 114 0.25 -20.75 -8.97
N LEU A 115 1.54 -20.39 -9.17
CA LEU A 115 2.53 -21.34 -9.65
C LEU A 115 2.71 -22.43 -8.57
N PRO A 116 2.56 -23.71 -8.92
CA PRO A 116 2.81 -24.78 -7.96
C PRO A 116 4.27 -24.72 -7.52
N GLU A 117 4.51 -24.59 -6.22
CA GLU A 117 5.84 -24.88 -5.66
C GLU A 117 6.18 -26.32 -6.04
N ALA A 118 7.35 -26.53 -6.64
CA ALA A 118 7.77 -27.85 -7.08
C ALA A 118 7.66 -28.84 -5.92
N ALA A 119 6.69 -29.74 -6.00
CA ALA A 119 6.50 -30.81 -5.03
C ALA A 119 7.70 -31.74 -5.10
N GLY A 120 8.64 -31.58 -4.15
CA GLY A 120 9.77 -32.50 -3.97
C GLY A 120 10.89 -31.90 -3.13
N THR A 121 11.16 -32.49 -1.97
CA THR A 121 12.45 -32.43 -1.24
C THR A 121 12.93 -31.11 -0.63
N ALA A 122 12.16 -30.02 -0.67
CA ALA A 122 12.59 -28.78 -0.03
C ALA A 122 12.65 -28.94 1.50
N GLU A 123 13.82 -28.69 2.08
CA GLU A 123 14.04 -28.72 3.54
C GLU A 123 13.00 -27.82 4.26
N PRO A 124 12.54 -28.24 5.45
CA PRO A 124 11.65 -27.41 6.24
C PRO A 124 12.38 -26.14 6.68
N THR A 125 11.63 -25.05 6.81
CA THR A 125 12.14 -23.84 7.46
C THR A 125 11.92 -23.98 8.94
N THR A 126 12.98 -23.84 9.73
CA THR A 126 12.91 -23.93 11.19
C THR A 126 13.34 -22.60 11.82
N ALA A 127 12.64 -22.15 12.85
CA ALA A 127 12.98 -20.96 13.60
C ALA A 127 12.82 -21.14 15.11
N ILE A 128 13.77 -20.62 15.89
CA ILE A 128 13.68 -20.58 17.35
C ILE A 128 13.08 -19.24 17.76
N LEU A 129 11.99 -19.30 18.53
CA LEU A 129 11.20 -18.15 18.96
C LEU A 129 11.08 -18.13 20.47
N ARG A 130 10.93 -16.93 21.06
CA ARG A 130 10.50 -16.77 22.44
C ARG A 130 9.02 -17.14 22.55
N GLY A 131 8.71 -18.15 23.36
CA GLY A 131 7.35 -18.65 23.53
C GLY A 131 6.36 -17.56 23.96
N PRO A 132 6.66 -16.73 24.98
CA PRO A 132 5.78 -15.63 25.38
C PRO A 132 5.54 -14.59 24.27
N GLU A 133 6.54 -14.31 23.43
CA GLU A 133 6.41 -13.36 22.32
C GLU A 133 5.56 -13.92 21.19
N LEU A 134 5.77 -15.20 20.83
CA LEU A 134 4.95 -15.91 19.84
C LEU A 134 3.50 -15.97 20.32
N ALA A 135 3.25 -16.40 21.55
CA ALA A 135 1.91 -16.44 22.13
C ALA A 135 1.26 -15.05 22.18
N GLY A 136 2.03 -14.02 22.54
CA GLY A 136 1.57 -12.63 22.50
C GLY A 136 1.19 -12.19 21.09
N SER A 137 1.95 -12.60 20.07
CA SER A 137 1.71 -12.26 18.67
C SER A 137 0.42 -12.86 18.15
N LEU A 138 0.21 -14.14 18.42
CA LEU A 138 -0.96 -14.89 18.00
C LEU A 138 -2.22 -14.32 18.66
N ARG A 139 -2.18 -13.99 19.96
CA ARG A 139 -3.31 -13.36 20.67
C ARG A 139 -3.69 -11.99 20.13
N GLN A 140 -2.71 -11.17 19.74
CA GLN A 140 -2.97 -9.83 19.22
C GLN A 140 -3.54 -9.85 17.81
N VAL A 141 -3.14 -10.83 16.99
CA VAL A 141 -3.51 -10.88 15.59
C VAL A 141 -4.79 -11.69 15.36
N SER A 142 -4.97 -12.82 16.06
CA SER A 142 -6.07 -13.76 15.80
C SER A 142 -7.49 -13.17 15.84
N PRO A 143 -7.83 -12.14 16.64
CA PRO A 143 -9.18 -11.57 16.61
C PRO A 143 -9.57 -10.94 15.27
N ALA A 144 -8.59 -10.59 14.43
CA ALA A 144 -8.85 -10.08 13.08
C ALA A 144 -9.17 -11.18 12.05
N ALA A 145 -8.98 -12.46 12.39
CA ALA A 145 -9.40 -13.57 11.53
C ALA A 145 -10.91 -13.78 11.64
N ALA A 146 -11.58 -14.00 10.51
CA ALA A 146 -13.00 -14.31 10.49
C ALA A 146 -13.32 -15.28 9.36
N ALA A 147 -14.17 -16.26 9.65
CA ALA A 147 -14.64 -17.20 8.64
C ALA A 147 -15.35 -16.47 7.49
N GLN A 148 -14.83 -16.64 6.28
CA GLN A 148 -15.43 -16.13 5.04
C GLN A 148 -15.67 -17.31 4.09
N PRO A 149 -16.92 -17.62 3.70
CA PRO A 149 -17.23 -18.75 2.81
C PRO A 149 -16.54 -18.68 1.45
N ASP A 150 -16.31 -17.47 0.95
CA ASP A 150 -15.68 -17.17 -0.33
C ASP A 150 -14.14 -17.09 -0.26
N ILE A 151 -13.56 -16.90 0.92
CA ILE A 151 -12.11 -16.77 1.12
C ILE A 151 -11.66 -17.59 2.34
N PRO A 152 -11.49 -18.92 2.20
CA PRO A 152 -11.15 -19.80 3.32
C PRO A 152 -9.88 -19.40 4.08
N ALA A 153 -8.91 -18.79 3.38
CA ALA A 153 -7.66 -18.30 3.98
C ALA A 153 -7.85 -17.25 5.09
N LEU A 154 -9.02 -16.57 5.13
CA LEU A 154 -9.32 -15.57 6.16
C LEU A 154 -9.83 -16.19 7.48
N ASN A 155 -10.14 -17.49 7.48
CA ASN A 155 -10.48 -18.25 8.69
C ASN A 155 -9.25 -18.71 9.49
N GLY A 156 -8.12 -18.04 9.30
CA GLY A 156 -6.85 -18.42 9.89
C GLY A 156 -5.89 -17.24 9.99
N VAL A 157 -4.70 -17.54 10.50
CA VAL A 157 -3.61 -16.60 10.68
C VAL A 157 -2.47 -17.01 9.77
N LEU A 158 -1.99 -16.07 8.96
CA LEU A 158 -0.78 -16.23 8.17
C LEU A 158 0.44 -16.15 9.09
N LEU A 159 1.28 -17.17 9.04
CA LEU A 159 2.65 -17.16 9.56
C LEU A 159 3.60 -17.06 8.36
N GLN A 160 4.39 -16.00 8.30
CA GLN A 160 5.38 -15.79 7.24
C GLN A 160 6.77 -15.65 7.86
N MET A 161 7.62 -16.63 7.60
CA MET A 161 9.02 -16.62 7.99
C MET A 161 9.85 -15.85 6.96
N GLY A 162 10.54 -14.80 7.41
CA GLY A 162 11.63 -14.16 6.67
C GLY A 162 13.01 -14.58 7.20
N ALA A 163 14.03 -13.80 6.88
CA ALA A 163 15.41 -14.09 7.27
C ALA A 163 15.67 -13.97 8.80
N ASP A 164 15.05 -12.98 9.45
CA ASP A 164 15.29 -12.61 10.85
C ASP A 164 14.02 -12.23 11.62
N GLU A 165 12.84 -12.44 11.01
CA GLU A 165 11.56 -12.08 11.59
C GLU A 165 10.48 -13.06 11.17
N LEU A 166 9.62 -13.43 12.13
CA LEU A 166 8.34 -14.06 11.86
C LEU A 166 7.28 -12.94 11.78
N THR A 167 6.57 -12.86 10.67
CA THR A 167 5.41 -11.98 10.52
C THR A 167 4.12 -12.78 10.68
N VAL A 168 3.23 -12.30 11.54
CA VAL A 168 1.92 -12.89 11.85
C VAL A 168 0.82 -11.94 11.37
N VAL A 169 -0.11 -12.43 10.55
CA VAL A 169 -1.16 -11.59 9.91
C VAL A 169 -2.53 -12.25 9.97
N ALA A 170 -3.56 -11.47 10.25
CA ALA A 170 -4.97 -11.86 10.12
C ALA A 170 -5.84 -10.70 9.63
N THR A 171 -6.93 -11.03 8.94
CA THR A 171 -7.87 -10.05 8.39
C THR A 171 -9.23 -10.67 8.09
N ASP A 172 -10.28 -9.85 8.13
CA ASP A 172 -11.67 -10.20 7.81
C ASP A 172 -12.22 -9.39 6.60
N ARG A 173 -11.32 -8.77 5.83
CA ARG A 173 -11.55 -7.77 4.75
C ARG A 173 -11.84 -6.34 5.21
N TYR A 174 -12.31 -6.14 6.43
CA TYR A 174 -12.67 -4.81 6.96
C TYR A 174 -11.62 -4.25 7.92
N TRP A 175 -10.86 -5.11 8.56
CA TRP A 175 -9.67 -4.71 9.29
C TRP A 175 -8.60 -5.79 9.19
N MET A 176 -7.37 -5.41 9.52
CA MET A 176 -6.20 -6.27 9.42
C MET A 176 -5.25 -5.98 10.58
N ALA A 177 -4.73 -7.04 11.19
CA ALA A 177 -3.71 -6.97 12.23
C ALA A 177 -2.43 -7.62 11.69
N VAL A 178 -1.30 -6.91 11.82
CA VAL A 178 0.02 -7.35 11.39
C VAL A 178 0.97 -7.18 12.56
N ARG A 179 1.69 -8.25 12.91
CA ARG A 179 2.73 -8.20 13.93
C ARG A 179 3.98 -8.92 13.48
N GLY A 180 5.10 -8.24 13.59
CA GLY A 180 6.42 -8.82 13.46
C GLY A 180 7.03 -9.15 14.82
N LEU A 181 7.73 -10.28 14.92
CA LEU A 181 8.51 -10.66 16.10
C LEU A 181 9.87 -11.24 15.69
N PRO A 182 10.95 -10.89 16.43
CA PRO A 182 12.28 -11.37 16.12
C PRO A 182 12.36 -12.89 16.32
N VAL A 183 13.22 -13.50 15.52
CA VAL A 183 13.63 -14.90 15.64
C VAL A 183 15.04 -14.96 16.21
N GLU A 184 15.33 -15.94 17.06
CA GLU A 184 16.68 -16.12 17.60
C GLU A 184 17.60 -16.81 16.60
N GLU A 185 17.06 -17.74 15.81
CA GLU A 185 17.77 -18.51 14.80
C GLU A 185 16.78 -18.94 13.72
N VAL A 186 17.18 -18.91 12.45
CA VAL A 186 16.42 -19.43 11.31
C VAL A 186 17.31 -20.30 10.43
N THR A 187 16.77 -21.41 9.96
CA THR A 187 17.37 -22.26 8.94
C THR A 187 16.33 -22.58 7.88
N GLY A 188 16.72 -22.56 6.60
CA GLY A 188 15.83 -22.79 5.46
C GLY A 188 15.48 -21.51 4.70
N ALA A 189 14.66 -21.66 3.67
CA ALA A 189 14.21 -20.54 2.83
C ALA A 189 12.99 -19.83 3.43
N ASP A 190 12.68 -18.64 2.92
CA ASP A 190 11.43 -17.95 3.26
C ASP A 190 10.23 -18.86 2.97
N ARG A 191 9.34 -18.98 3.96
CA ARG A 191 8.14 -19.82 3.86
C ARG A 191 6.96 -19.14 4.52
N ARG A 192 5.77 -19.44 4.01
CA ARG A 192 4.52 -18.97 4.57
C ARG A 192 3.52 -20.12 4.71
N VAL A 193 2.67 -20.03 5.72
CA VAL A 193 1.61 -21.00 5.99
C VAL A 193 0.43 -20.30 6.64
N VAL A 194 -0.79 -20.70 6.28
CA VAL A 194 -2.00 -20.24 6.97
C VAL A 194 -2.39 -21.29 7.98
N VAL A 195 -2.43 -20.91 9.26
CA VAL A 195 -2.82 -21.79 10.36
C VAL A 195 -4.27 -21.53 10.70
N SER A 196 -5.07 -22.59 10.88
CA SER A 196 -6.49 -22.48 11.20
C SER A 196 -6.69 -21.75 12.54
N SER A 197 -7.83 -21.07 12.71
CA SER A 197 -8.13 -20.36 13.97
C SER A 197 -8.10 -21.27 15.21
N GLU A 198 -8.48 -22.55 15.05
CA GLU A 198 -8.40 -23.56 16.13
C GLU A 198 -6.95 -23.90 16.47
N ALA A 199 -6.12 -24.16 15.46
CA ALA A 199 -4.70 -24.44 15.66
C ALA A 199 -3.96 -23.21 16.22
N VAL A 200 -4.37 -21.99 15.91
CA VAL A 200 -3.83 -20.75 16.50
C VAL A 200 -4.09 -20.68 18.01
N ALA A 201 -5.28 -21.10 18.46
CA ALA A 201 -5.59 -21.14 19.89
C ALA A 201 -4.69 -22.15 20.63
N SER A 202 -4.53 -23.36 20.06
CA SER A 202 -3.61 -24.38 20.58
C SER A 202 -2.15 -23.91 20.57
N ALA A 203 -1.71 -23.30 19.46
CA ALA A 203 -0.36 -22.72 19.31
C ALA A 203 -0.08 -21.63 20.34
N THR A 204 -1.08 -20.79 20.62
CA THR A 204 -0.97 -19.74 21.64
C THR A 204 -0.77 -20.32 23.03
N ALA A 205 -1.53 -21.36 23.39
CA ALA A 205 -1.41 -22.02 24.68
C ALA A 205 -0.07 -22.75 24.81
N PHE A 206 0.32 -23.52 23.79
CA PHE A 206 1.60 -24.21 23.71
C PHE A 206 2.76 -23.23 23.86
N ALA A 207 2.84 -22.21 23.01
CA ALA A 207 3.92 -21.24 23.05
C ALA A 207 3.99 -20.46 24.37
N GLY A 208 2.85 -20.19 25.01
CA GLY A 208 2.81 -19.52 26.31
C GLY A 208 3.32 -20.37 27.48
N ALA A 209 3.38 -21.70 27.32
CA ALA A 209 3.84 -22.63 28.35
C ALA A 209 5.36 -22.82 28.36
N HIS A 210 6.06 -22.44 27.28
CA HIS A 210 7.51 -22.65 27.12
C HIS A 210 8.26 -21.32 26.98
N ASP A 211 9.52 -21.26 27.43
CA ASP A 211 10.37 -20.07 27.20
C ASP A 211 10.79 -19.95 25.73
N ARG A 212 11.07 -21.09 25.10
CA ARG A 212 11.50 -21.19 23.70
C ARG A 212 10.72 -22.26 22.97
N VAL A 213 10.41 -21.97 21.70
CA VAL A 213 9.68 -22.86 20.80
C VAL A 213 10.39 -22.91 19.46
N LEU A 214 10.58 -24.12 18.93
CA LEU A 214 11.00 -24.34 17.56
C LEU A 214 9.76 -24.40 16.67
N LEU A 215 9.59 -23.41 15.79
CA LEU A 215 8.60 -23.44 14.72
C LEU A 215 9.21 -24.11 13.49
N ARG A 216 8.57 -25.14 12.97
CA ARG A 216 8.92 -25.79 11.70
C ARG A 216 7.82 -25.58 10.69
N ILE A 217 8.15 -25.07 9.51
CA ILE A 217 7.22 -24.88 8.38
C ILE A 217 7.69 -25.74 7.21
N SER A 218 6.80 -26.59 6.71
CA SER A 218 7.04 -27.47 5.57
C SER A 218 5.90 -27.35 4.56
N ALA A 219 6.06 -27.94 3.37
CA ALA A 219 5.01 -27.96 2.35
C ALA A 219 3.71 -28.65 2.83
N GLY A 220 3.80 -29.54 3.81
CA GLY A 220 2.66 -30.31 4.32
C GLY A 220 2.06 -29.78 5.62
N GLY A 221 2.59 -28.69 6.19
CA GLY A 221 2.08 -28.14 7.44
C GLY A 221 3.12 -27.42 8.28
N ALA A 222 2.72 -27.06 9.49
CA ALA A 222 3.60 -26.46 10.48
C ALA A 222 3.53 -27.20 11.82
N THR A 223 4.63 -27.24 12.56
CA THR A 223 4.71 -27.80 13.91
C THR A 223 5.40 -26.82 14.85
N LEU A 224 5.01 -26.85 16.13
CA LEU A 224 5.74 -26.24 17.24
C LEU A 224 6.36 -27.35 18.07
N GLU A 225 7.64 -27.25 18.41
CA GLU A 225 8.36 -28.23 19.21
C GLU A 225 9.02 -27.51 20.41
N ALA A 226 8.85 -28.06 21.63
CA ALA A 226 9.48 -27.56 22.86
C ALA A 226 9.51 -28.67 23.91
N ASP A 227 10.60 -28.80 24.69
CA ASP A 227 10.70 -29.71 25.84
C ASP A 227 10.26 -31.18 25.59
N GLN A 228 10.49 -31.71 24.39
CA GLN A 228 10.05 -33.03 23.91
C GLN A 228 8.54 -33.17 23.62
N GLU A 229 7.79 -32.07 23.71
CA GLU A 229 6.41 -31.96 23.23
C GLU A 229 6.41 -31.38 21.80
N ASP A 230 5.50 -31.87 20.98
CA ASP A 230 5.23 -31.35 19.66
C ASP A 230 3.73 -31.06 19.48
N LEU A 231 3.44 -29.92 18.83
CA LEU A 231 2.10 -29.54 18.43
C LEU A 231 2.07 -29.39 16.91
N THR A 232 1.35 -30.28 16.25
CA THR A 232 1.04 -30.13 14.83
C THR A 232 -0.07 -29.10 14.65
N LEU A 233 0.15 -28.17 13.72
CA LEU A 233 -0.78 -27.08 13.42
C LEU A 233 -1.59 -27.43 12.17
N ASP A 234 -2.91 -27.47 12.31
CA ASP A 234 -3.80 -27.59 11.17
C ASP A 234 -3.68 -26.36 10.27
N THR A 235 -3.45 -26.61 8.98
CA THR A 235 -3.22 -25.56 7.99
C THR A 235 -4.39 -25.43 7.04
N VAL A 236 -4.59 -24.22 6.52
CA VAL A 236 -5.59 -23.93 5.50
C VAL A 236 -4.87 -23.93 4.16
N ASP A 237 -5.23 -24.89 3.29
CA ASP A 237 -4.73 -24.96 1.91
C ASP A 237 -5.43 -23.91 1.03
N ALA A 238 -5.13 -22.64 1.30
CA ALA A 238 -5.63 -21.50 0.55
C ALA A 238 -4.62 -20.35 0.58
N GLN A 239 -4.58 -19.59 -0.51
CA GLN A 239 -3.71 -18.43 -0.60
C GLN A 239 -4.22 -17.28 0.27
N PHE A 240 -3.39 -16.81 1.20
CA PHE A 240 -3.68 -15.60 1.97
C PHE A 240 -3.57 -14.34 1.09
N PRO A 241 -4.46 -13.34 1.23
CA PRO A 241 -4.38 -12.10 0.46
C PRO A 241 -3.05 -11.35 0.63
N SER A 242 -2.60 -10.63 -0.41
CA SER A 242 -1.35 -9.83 -0.39
C SER A 242 -1.48 -8.63 0.57
N TYR A 243 -1.22 -8.85 1.85
CA TYR A 243 -1.27 -7.80 2.88
C TYR A 243 -0.21 -6.72 2.65
N GLN A 244 0.93 -7.09 2.04
CA GLN A 244 1.98 -6.12 1.67
C GLN A 244 1.46 -5.09 0.68
N SER A 245 0.61 -5.49 -0.26
CA SER A 245 -0.05 -4.58 -1.19
C SER A 245 -1.02 -3.62 -0.49
N VAL A 246 -1.69 -4.06 0.58
CA VAL A 246 -2.52 -3.18 1.43
C VAL A 246 -1.64 -2.16 2.16
N LEU A 247 -0.57 -2.61 2.82
CA LEU A 247 0.38 -1.73 3.53
C LEU A 247 1.05 -0.72 2.60
N ALA A 248 1.50 -1.15 1.42
CA ALA A 248 2.15 -0.31 0.42
C ALA A 248 1.20 0.69 -0.26
N SER A 249 -0.12 0.48 -0.16
CA SER A 249 -1.15 1.34 -0.74
C SER A 249 -1.83 2.28 0.27
N LEU A 250 -1.36 2.29 1.53
CA LEU A 250 -1.82 3.25 2.52
C LEU A 250 -1.60 4.69 2.01
N PRO A 251 -2.61 5.57 2.12
CA PRO A 251 -2.46 6.96 1.71
C PRO A 251 -1.51 7.72 2.64
N PRO A 252 -1.07 8.93 2.27
CA PRO A 252 -0.44 9.85 3.22
C PRO A 252 -1.39 10.15 4.39
N MET A 253 -0.88 10.02 5.62
CA MET A 253 -1.60 10.35 6.85
C MET A 253 -1.62 11.87 7.01
N ALA A 254 -2.81 12.44 7.14
CA ALA A 254 -3.03 13.88 7.24
C ALA A 254 -3.02 14.39 8.69
N GLY A 255 -3.23 13.50 9.65
CA GLY A 255 -3.22 13.84 11.07
C GLY A 255 -3.09 12.61 11.95
N ARG A 256 -2.80 12.87 13.22
CA ARG A 256 -2.63 11.84 14.25
C ARG A 256 -3.40 12.22 15.49
N VAL A 257 -4.00 11.23 16.15
CA VAL A 257 -4.74 11.39 17.40
C VAL A 257 -4.21 10.38 18.40
N THR A 258 -3.69 10.87 19.52
CA THR A 258 -3.37 10.01 20.68
C THR A 258 -4.45 10.22 21.74
N VAL A 259 -5.11 9.15 22.16
CA VAL A 259 -6.26 9.20 23.07
C VAL A 259 -6.19 8.06 24.08
N ASP A 260 -6.76 8.27 25.26
CA ASP A 260 -6.93 7.23 26.28
C ASP A 260 -7.76 6.07 25.69
N ARG A 261 -7.13 4.90 25.64
CA ARG A 261 -7.69 3.70 25.02
C ARG A 261 -8.92 3.20 25.79
N ALA A 262 -8.87 3.19 27.12
CA ALA A 262 -9.97 2.71 27.94
C ALA A 262 -11.21 3.59 27.78
N ARG A 263 -11.03 4.92 27.82
CA ARG A 263 -12.14 5.87 27.61
C ARG A 263 -12.76 5.77 26.22
N LEU A 264 -11.94 5.60 25.18
CA LEU A 264 -12.45 5.40 23.83
C LEU A 264 -13.19 4.06 23.70
N SER A 265 -12.65 2.98 24.27
CA SER A 265 -13.32 1.68 24.30
C SER A 265 -14.66 1.72 25.04
N ASP A 266 -14.71 2.33 26.23
CA ASP A 266 -15.95 2.48 27.01
C ASP A 266 -17.03 3.23 26.22
N GLU A 267 -16.64 4.30 25.53
CA GLU A 267 -17.56 5.07 24.71
C GLU A 267 -18.05 4.29 23.49
N LEU A 268 -17.16 3.57 22.79
CA LEU A 268 -17.57 2.73 21.67
C LEU A 268 -18.45 1.55 22.10
N LEU A 269 -18.21 0.99 23.29
CA LEU A 269 -19.03 -0.08 23.87
C LEU A 269 -20.43 0.42 24.23
N ARG A 270 -20.54 1.66 24.73
CA ARG A 270 -21.82 2.34 24.94
C ARG A 270 -22.58 2.55 23.63
N LEU A 271 -21.85 2.76 22.54
CA LEU A 271 -22.38 3.00 21.19
C LEU A 271 -22.40 1.74 20.30
N ARG A 272 -22.20 0.53 20.85
CA ARG A 272 -21.98 -0.71 20.08
C ARG A 272 -23.10 -1.07 19.10
N ASP A 273 -24.32 -0.66 19.41
CA ASP A 273 -25.52 -0.94 18.62
C ASP A 273 -25.75 0.09 17.49
N ALA A 274 -24.92 1.14 17.40
CA ALA A 274 -24.97 2.12 16.32
C ALA A 274 -24.40 1.57 15.01
N GLU A 275 -25.05 1.88 13.88
CA GLU A 275 -24.54 1.48 12.55
C GLU A 275 -23.19 2.12 12.22
N ALA A 276 -23.01 3.37 12.63
CA ALA A 276 -21.79 4.14 12.43
C ALA A 276 -21.57 5.15 13.57
N VAL A 277 -20.31 5.26 14.00
CA VAL A 277 -19.83 6.33 14.88
C VAL A 277 -18.86 7.22 14.12
N VAL A 278 -18.98 8.52 14.32
CA VAL A 278 -18.13 9.54 13.71
C VAL A 278 -17.14 10.04 14.75
N LEU A 279 -15.86 9.99 14.38
CA LEU A 279 -14.76 10.58 15.10
C LEU A 279 -14.39 11.91 14.43
N THR A 280 -14.36 12.99 15.21
CA THR A 280 -13.96 14.32 14.74
C THR A 280 -12.79 14.83 15.57
N THR A 281 -11.68 15.20 14.93
CA THR A 281 -10.51 15.73 15.63
C THR A 281 -10.67 17.23 15.89
N GLY A 282 -10.49 17.63 17.14
CA GLY A 282 -10.34 19.01 17.57
C GLY A 282 -8.89 19.40 17.78
N SER A 283 -8.67 20.53 18.48
CA SER A 283 -7.33 21.00 18.86
C SER A 283 -6.66 20.15 19.95
N ASP A 284 -7.45 19.66 20.90
CA ASP A 284 -7.03 18.99 22.14
C ASP A 284 -8.01 17.88 22.57
N HIS A 285 -8.86 17.46 21.64
CA HIS A 285 -9.91 16.49 21.90
C HIS A 285 -10.29 15.68 20.65
N LEU A 286 -10.92 14.55 20.91
CA LEU A 286 -11.59 13.69 19.95
C LEU A 286 -13.07 13.66 20.30
N ASP A 287 -13.92 14.20 19.42
CA ASP A 287 -15.37 14.11 19.59
C ASP A 287 -15.86 12.79 18.96
N VAL A 288 -16.59 11.99 19.74
CA VAL A 288 -17.16 10.69 19.36
C VAL A 288 -18.68 10.79 19.40
N ARG A 289 -19.36 10.47 18.30
CA ARG A 289 -20.83 10.55 18.22
C ARG A 289 -21.40 9.51 17.27
N ILE A 290 -22.68 9.22 17.38
CA ILE A 290 -23.41 8.45 16.36
C ILE A 290 -23.49 9.31 15.08
N ASP A 291 -23.41 8.70 13.89
CA ASP A 291 -23.62 9.46 12.65
C ASP A 291 -25.06 10.00 12.58
N GLY A 292 -25.23 11.23 12.10
CA GLY A 292 -26.50 11.96 12.15
C GLY A 292 -26.82 12.66 13.48
N ASP A 293 -26.24 12.23 14.61
CA ASP A 293 -26.47 12.89 15.89
C ASP A 293 -25.70 14.22 16.03
N ARG A 294 -26.33 15.17 16.73
CA ARG A 294 -25.76 16.50 17.03
C ARG A 294 -24.90 16.53 18.28
N HIS A 295 -25.11 15.59 19.20
CA HIS A 295 -24.39 15.51 20.46
C HIS A 295 -23.48 14.29 20.48
N GLY A 296 -22.31 14.43 21.08
CA GLY A 296 -21.32 13.39 21.23
C GLY A 296 -20.59 13.51 22.56
N THR A 297 -19.76 12.52 22.83
CA THR A 297 -18.83 12.53 23.96
C THR A 297 -17.51 13.13 23.50
N ARG A 298 -17.02 14.11 24.26
CA ARG A 298 -15.70 14.70 24.04
C ARG A 298 -14.66 13.98 24.89
N LEU A 299 -13.67 13.38 24.25
CA LEU A 299 -12.54 12.74 24.90
C LEU A 299 -11.31 13.65 24.77
N GLY A 300 -10.55 13.83 25.86
CA GLY A 300 -9.27 14.55 25.78
C GLY A 300 -8.28 13.76 24.92
N ALA A 301 -7.59 14.44 24.00
CA ALA A 301 -6.69 13.79 23.05
C ALA A 301 -5.58 14.74 22.59
N ILE A 302 -4.43 14.19 22.20
CA ILE A 302 -3.36 14.94 21.53
C ILE A 302 -3.57 14.80 20.03
N CYS A 303 -3.96 15.91 19.39
CA CYS A 303 -4.27 15.95 17.96
C CYS A 303 -3.19 16.70 17.19
N THR A 304 -2.82 16.18 16.02
CA THR A 304 -1.99 16.87 15.03
C THR A 304 -2.66 16.81 13.67
N GLY A 305 -2.45 17.84 12.86
CA GLY A 305 -3.15 18.02 11.59
C GLY A 305 -4.38 18.92 11.72
N GLY A 306 -5.09 19.13 10.61
CA GLY A 306 -6.35 19.88 10.59
C GLY A 306 -7.52 19.09 11.20
N PRO A 307 -8.73 19.66 11.22
CA PRO A 307 -9.92 18.91 11.61
C PRO A 307 -10.17 17.78 10.61
N LEU A 308 -10.10 16.55 11.10
CA LEU A 308 -10.32 15.32 10.36
C LEU A 308 -11.59 14.66 10.88
N VAL A 309 -12.33 14.06 9.96
CA VAL A 309 -13.58 13.36 10.26
C VAL A 309 -13.50 11.99 9.61
N THR A 310 -13.75 10.95 10.40
CA THR A 310 -13.84 9.58 9.90
C THR A 310 -14.99 8.86 10.58
N ALA A 311 -15.56 7.85 9.93
CA ALA A 311 -16.67 7.09 10.48
C ALA A 311 -16.32 5.59 10.51
N PHE A 312 -16.72 4.90 11.57
CA PHE A 312 -16.46 3.47 11.77
C PHE A 312 -17.71 2.72 12.21
N ARG A 313 -17.76 1.42 11.93
CA ARG A 313 -18.60 0.53 12.75
C ARG A 313 -17.95 0.42 14.14
N PRO A 314 -18.69 0.58 15.24
CA PRO A 314 -18.15 0.47 16.58
C PRO A 314 -17.35 -0.81 16.81
N SER A 315 -17.89 -1.96 16.37
CA SER A 315 -17.26 -3.27 16.54
C SER A 315 -15.89 -3.41 15.90
N LEU A 316 -15.67 -2.80 14.71
CA LEU A 316 -14.39 -2.86 14.01
C LEU A 316 -13.32 -2.06 14.73
N LEU A 317 -13.65 -0.85 15.18
CA LEU A 317 -12.71 -0.03 15.92
C LEU A 317 -12.43 -0.62 17.30
N LEU A 318 -13.47 -1.11 18.01
CA LEU A 318 -13.30 -1.84 19.27
C LEU A 318 -12.35 -3.03 19.14
N GLY A 319 -12.50 -3.85 18.10
CA GLY A 319 -11.59 -4.97 17.84
C GLY A 319 -10.13 -4.53 17.75
N ALA A 320 -9.86 -3.40 17.08
CA ALA A 320 -8.51 -2.82 17.00
C ALA A 320 -7.99 -2.27 18.34
N LEU A 321 -8.87 -1.70 19.17
CA LEU A 321 -8.51 -1.19 20.49
C LEU A 321 -8.24 -2.33 21.49
N ASP A 322 -8.99 -3.43 21.41
CA ASP A 322 -8.87 -4.56 22.33
C ASP A 322 -7.53 -5.29 22.20
N VAL A 323 -6.96 -5.31 20.99
CA VAL A 323 -5.65 -5.90 20.71
C VAL A 323 -4.48 -4.93 20.91
N SER A 324 -4.77 -3.64 21.08
CA SER A 324 -3.75 -2.60 21.30
C SER A 324 -3.21 -2.65 22.73
N VAL A 325 -1.88 -2.47 22.87
CA VAL A 325 -1.19 -2.45 24.17
C VAL A 325 -1.11 -1.03 24.70
N GLY A 326 -1.04 -0.90 26.02
CA GLY A 326 -0.81 0.39 26.66
C GLY A 326 -2.08 1.13 27.09
N PRO A 327 -1.92 2.27 27.79
CA PRO A 327 -3.04 3.13 28.18
C PRO A 327 -3.51 4.03 27.04
N GLU A 328 -2.65 4.32 26.07
CA GLU A 328 -2.92 5.23 24.96
C GLU A 328 -2.91 4.50 23.61
N VAL A 329 -3.78 4.95 22.71
CA VAL A 329 -3.83 4.48 21.32
C VAL A 329 -3.57 5.65 20.36
N LEU A 330 -2.80 5.38 19.32
CA LEU A 330 -2.51 6.30 18.23
C LEU A 330 -3.36 5.93 17.01
N LEU A 331 -4.18 6.88 16.56
CA LEU A 331 -4.91 6.80 15.29
C LEU A 331 -4.21 7.68 14.26
N GLU A 332 -3.74 7.12 13.15
CA GLU A 332 -3.24 7.87 12.00
C GLU A 332 -4.34 7.96 10.94
N LEU A 333 -4.77 9.20 10.66
CA LEU A 333 -5.97 9.49 9.88
C LEU A 333 -5.60 10.09 8.52
N PRO A 334 -6.15 9.59 7.39
CA PRO A 334 -6.00 10.21 6.08
C PRO A 334 -6.90 11.43 5.91
N ALA A 335 -6.60 12.29 4.94
CA ALA A 335 -7.47 13.43 4.60
C ALA A 335 -8.82 12.99 3.99
N GLN A 336 -8.84 11.85 3.29
CA GLN A 336 -10.05 11.30 2.67
C GLN A 336 -10.74 10.34 3.63
N GLN A 337 -11.99 10.63 4.01
CA GLN A 337 -12.74 9.89 5.03
C GLN A 337 -13.04 8.42 4.67
N SER A 338 -12.94 8.04 3.40
CA SER A 338 -13.20 6.69 2.90
C SER A 338 -11.95 5.81 2.82
N ARG A 339 -10.81 6.31 3.30
CA ARG A 339 -9.52 5.62 3.22
C ARG A 339 -9.16 4.93 4.55
N PRO A 340 -8.35 3.86 4.52
CA PRO A 340 -8.00 3.11 5.72
C PRO A 340 -7.33 3.99 6.79
N VAL A 341 -7.62 3.70 8.05
CA VAL A 341 -7.01 4.32 9.22
C VAL A 341 -6.05 3.32 9.84
N VAL A 342 -4.87 3.80 10.27
CA VAL A 342 -3.90 2.98 10.97
C VAL A 342 -4.07 3.19 12.48
N VAL A 343 -4.18 2.10 13.22
CA VAL A 343 -4.28 2.08 14.68
C VAL A 343 -3.00 1.43 15.21
N ARG A 344 -2.32 2.14 16.12
CA ARG A 344 -1.07 1.68 16.74
C ARG A 344 -1.11 1.88 18.24
N SER A 345 -0.38 1.05 18.95
CA SER A 345 0.01 1.33 20.33
C SER A 345 1.19 2.30 20.35
N ALA A 346 1.21 3.23 21.32
CA ALA A 346 2.41 4.02 21.59
C ALA A 346 3.56 3.17 22.18
N ASP A 347 3.22 2.04 22.82
CA ASP A 347 4.15 1.18 23.56
C ASP A 347 4.71 0.02 22.71
N GLN A 348 4.10 -0.28 21.54
CA GLN A 348 4.53 -1.35 20.63
C GLN A 348 4.51 -0.90 19.17
N GLY A 349 5.68 -0.56 18.63
CA GLY A 349 5.83 -0.05 17.27
C GLY A 349 5.70 -1.09 16.15
N THR A 350 5.95 -2.37 16.43
CA THR A 350 5.90 -3.45 15.42
C THR A 350 4.49 -3.98 15.15
N PHE A 351 3.54 -3.69 16.06
CA PHE A 351 2.15 -4.06 15.89
C PHE A 351 1.41 -2.96 15.12
N THR A 352 0.82 -3.34 13.98
CA THR A 352 0.08 -2.42 13.12
C THR A 352 -1.32 -2.98 12.87
N THR A 353 -2.34 -2.20 13.18
CA THR A 353 -3.72 -2.52 12.81
C THR A 353 -4.22 -1.52 11.77
N ILE A 354 -4.92 -2.01 10.75
CA ILE A 354 -5.58 -1.19 9.73
C ILE A 354 -7.07 -1.42 9.84
N VAL A 355 -7.85 -0.33 9.93
CA VAL A 355 -9.32 -0.40 10.01
C VAL A 355 -9.94 0.38 8.85
N MET A 356 -10.86 -0.26 8.15
CA MET A 356 -11.61 0.37 7.06
C MET A 356 -12.74 1.24 7.63
N PRO A 357 -12.84 2.52 7.23
CA PRO A 357 -13.96 3.36 7.62
C PRO A 357 -15.24 2.95 6.88
N VAL A 358 -16.39 3.32 7.43
CA VAL A 358 -17.68 3.24 6.72
C VAL A 358 -17.94 4.52 5.94
N ARG A 359 -18.64 4.38 4.80
CA ARG A 359 -19.10 5.55 4.05
C ARG A 359 -20.19 6.25 4.84
N ARG A 360 -20.07 7.56 4.95
CA ARG A 360 -21.16 8.42 5.43
C ARG A 360 -22.12 8.64 4.27
N ASP A 361 -23.38 8.25 4.43
CA ASP A 361 -24.42 8.66 3.50
C ASP A 361 -24.65 10.16 3.69
N ARG A 362 -24.37 10.94 2.63
CA ARG A 362 -24.72 12.35 2.59
C ARG A 362 -26.24 12.46 2.41
N THR A 363 -27.01 12.36 3.49
CA THR A 363 -28.37 12.88 3.49
C THR A 363 -28.32 14.41 3.64
N GLY A 364 -28.52 15.09 2.50
CA GLY A 364 -29.18 16.40 2.38
C GLY A 364 -28.50 17.62 3.00
N SER A 365 -27.99 18.50 2.14
CA SER A 365 -27.82 19.94 2.42
C SER A 365 -29.15 20.62 2.74
#